data_AF-M6WFF9-F1
#
_entry.id   AF-M6WFF9-F1
#
_cell.length_a   1.000
_cell.length_b   1.000
_cell.length_c   1.000
_cell.angle_alpha   90.00
_cell.angle_beta   90.00
_cell.angle_gamma   90.00
#
_symmetry.space_group_name_H-M   'P 1'
#
loop_
_entity.id
_entity.type
_entity.pdbx_description
1 polymer ?
#
loop_
_entity_poly.entity_id
_entity_poly.type
_entity_poly.pdbx_seq_one_letter_code
_entity_poly.pdbx_strand_id
1 'polypeptide(L)'
;MVDGYVFKNISKNLNVNVSGRKYYPNYVLGRIPDLVPNQTFVSDYSDYQFRINWDIDNQNSVTLSSFGTKDYRHPFAANKQYKPKYDSMESINDALIVDRNFRTDGVQYVWKPFEAVSNTMNISRSYFEERTQNSTYLFDTSKGALAALLAQGLQKANTLGNNFSEDLRYFEDVMELSLFKKILKFRAGGQYRETVSSFQGKIIYINENPEFLKITKFILSDPNTSTTLQGDRMVHRQIGYFSEMKFDYQGNVLSLGVRRDYHDLSDEWKTSPRLMFAKELTSTRTTFFGGTGKFFQAPTDVSYISKRMGHPNLKMEESQHSNLGIEQKFLSSYSIKIEGYKNTFDNLVVRDNFIYNSSAANINNLISGINNQSTEFVSQRNLNYSNSMSG
;
A
#
# COMPACT_ATOMS: atom_id res chain seq x y z
N MET A 1 2.65 -5.01 22.75
CA MET A 1 3.81 -5.53 23.50
C MET A 1 5.05 -5.27 22.68
N VAL A 2 6.09 -4.70 23.29
CA VAL A 2 7.41 -4.38 22.70
C VAL A 2 8.42 -5.26 23.44
N ASP A 3 9.32 -5.94 22.73
CA ASP A 3 10.22 -6.94 23.35
C ASP A 3 11.54 -6.30 23.82
N GLY A 4 11.98 -5.26 23.13
CA GLY A 4 13.12 -4.44 23.54
C GLY A 4 12.78 -2.97 23.35
N TYR A 5 13.00 -2.16 24.39
CA TYR A 5 12.86 -0.72 24.33
C TYR A 5 14.02 -0.07 25.11
N VAL A 6 14.77 0.79 24.44
CA VAL A 6 15.83 1.58 25.05
C VAL A 6 15.57 3.04 24.71
N PHE A 7 15.33 3.83 25.74
CA PHE A 7 15.36 5.29 25.66
C PHE A 7 16.49 5.80 26.53
N LYS A 8 17.37 6.61 25.95
CA LYS A 8 18.50 7.20 26.68
C LYS A 8 18.75 8.62 26.24
N ASN A 9 18.81 9.52 27.22
CA ASN A 9 19.41 10.84 27.04
C ASN A 9 20.92 10.68 27.09
N ILE A 10 21.59 10.91 25.96
CA ILE A 10 23.06 10.90 25.89
C ILE A 10 23.61 12.21 26.47
N SER A 11 22.90 13.30 26.23
CA SER A 11 23.14 14.61 26.85
C SER A 11 21.80 15.31 27.11
N LYS A 12 21.82 16.54 27.64
CA LYS A 12 20.61 17.38 27.80
C LYS A 12 19.87 17.60 26.47
N ASN A 13 20.61 17.60 25.37
CA ASN A 13 20.11 18.00 24.05
C ASN A 13 20.09 16.85 23.04
N LEU A 14 20.50 15.64 23.42
CA LEU A 14 20.60 14.48 22.55
C LEU A 14 19.94 13.28 23.20
N ASN A 15 18.89 12.76 22.57
CA ASN A 15 18.22 11.55 23.02
C ASN A 15 18.09 10.52 21.91
N VAL A 16 18.13 9.26 22.31
CA VAL A 16 18.04 8.10 21.42
C VAL A 16 16.92 7.20 21.91
N ASN A 17 16.09 6.74 20.99
CA ASN A 17 15.04 5.78 21.19
C ASN A 17 15.24 4.63 20.20
N VAL A 18 15.34 3.40 20.72
CA VAL A 18 15.40 2.18 19.94
C VAL A 18 14.36 1.22 20.48
N SER A 19 13.53 0.66 19.60
CA SER A 19 12.59 -0.39 19.96
C SER A 19 12.60 -1.51 18.93
N GLY A 20 12.26 -2.71 19.40
CA GLY A 20 12.19 -3.90 18.58
C GLY A 20 11.11 -4.86 19.07
N ARG A 21 10.54 -5.59 18.12
CA ARG A 21 9.55 -6.64 18.37
C ARG A 21 9.84 -7.83 17.47
N LYS A 22 9.64 -9.04 17.98
CA LYS A 22 9.76 -10.30 17.25
C LYS A 22 8.58 -11.20 17.60
N TYR A 23 8.06 -11.89 16.59
CA TYR A 23 7.05 -12.92 16.80
C TYR A 23 7.71 -14.25 17.20
N TYR A 24 7.42 -14.72 18.42
CA TYR A 24 8.01 -15.93 18.99
C TYR A 24 7.19 -17.24 18.90
N PRO A 25 5.87 -17.27 18.63
CA PRO A 25 5.12 -18.52 18.56
C PRO A 25 5.74 -19.58 17.64
N ASN A 26 6.43 -19.19 16.57
CA ASN A 26 7.12 -20.13 15.67
C ASN A 26 8.26 -20.86 16.38
N TYR A 27 8.97 -20.15 17.25
CA TYR A 27 10.08 -20.67 18.03
C TYR A 27 9.61 -21.54 19.19
N VAL A 28 8.48 -21.19 19.82
CA VAL A 28 7.91 -21.93 20.94
C VAL A 28 7.14 -23.17 20.46
N LEU A 29 6.21 -22.98 19.53
CA LEU A 29 5.38 -24.06 18.98
C LEU A 29 6.16 -24.97 18.04
N GLY A 30 7.15 -24.45 17.30
CA GLY A 30 8.04 -25.21 16.43
C GLY A 30 8.92 -26.24 17.14
N ARG A 31 9.10 -26.11 18.46
CA ARG A 31 9.93 -27.01 19.27
C ARG A 31 9.15 -28.18 19.87
N ILE A 32 7.83 -28.15 19.84
CA ILE A 32 6.99 -29.20 20.41
C ILE A 32 6.55 -30.11 19.26
N PRO A 33 7.07 -31.35 19.16
CA PRO A 33 6.63 -32.30 18.15
C PRO A 33 5.11 -32.47 18.22
N ASP A 34 4.47 -32.52 17.04
CA ASP A 34 3.06 -32.86 16.86
C ASP A 34 2.01 -31.96 17.54
N LEU A 35 2.43 -30.82 18.12
CA LEU A 35 1.51 -29.83 18.71
C LEU A 35 0.77 -29.01 17.65
N VAL A 36 1.48 -28.63 16.59
CA VAL A 36 0.91 -27.85 15.49
C VAL A 36 0.72 -28.79 14.29
N PRO A 37 -0.51 -28.88 13.74
CA PRO A 37 -0.75 -29.64 12.54
C PRO A 37 0.23 -29.26 11.42
N ASN A 38 0.69 -30.24 10.64
CA ASN A 38 1.54 -30.01 9.45
C ASN A 38 0.88 -29.06 8.42
N GLN A 39 -0.41 -28.75 8.60
CA GLN A 39 -1.29 -27.91 7.79
C GLN A 39 -1.41 -26.44 8.21
N THR A 40 -0.65 -26.01 9.21
CA THR A 40 -0.73 -24.64 9.70
C THR A 40 0.23 -23.71 8.96
N PHE A 41 -0.28 -22.56 8.49
CA PHE A 41 0.54 -21.43 8.09
C PHE A 41 1.02 -20.69 9.31
N VAL A 42 2.26 -20.25 9.23
CA VAL A 42 2.90 -19.56 10.32
C VAL A 42 3.49 -18.25 9.79
N SER A 43 3.20 -17.18 10.51
CA SER A 43 3.74 -15.85 10.24
C SER A 43 4.97 -15.66 11.12
N ASP A 44 6.11 -15.35 10.56
CA ASP A 44 7.26 -14.81 11.28
C ASP A 44 7.34 -13.32 10.98
N TYR A 45 7.25 -12.48 12.00
CA TYR A 45 7.43 -11.05 11.81
C TYR A 45 8.37 -10.43 12.82
N SER A 46 9.08 -9.40 12.39
CA SER A 46 9.93 -8.58 13.24
C SER A 46 9.87 -7.13 12.83
N ASP A 47 9.78 -6.26 13.82
CA ASP A 47 9.73 -4.81 13.61
C ASP A 47 10.86 -4.16 14.40
N TYR A 48 11.36 -3.05 13.87
CA TYR A 48 12.25 -2.17 14.60
C TYR A 48 11.88 -0.71 14.37
N GLN A 49 12.18 0.12 15.36
CA GLN A 49 12.13 1.56 15.24
C GLN A 49 13.35 2.15 15.94
N PHE A 50 13.93 3.14 15.30
CA PHE A 50 15.08 3.88 15.73
C PHE A 50 14.80 5.37 15.53
N ARG A 51 15.12 6.18 16.54
CA ARG A 51 15.04 7.63 16.47
C ARG A 51 16.16 8.27 17.29
N ILE A 52 16.87 9.21 16.68
CA ILE A 52 17.74 10.15 17.37
C ILE A 52 17.09 11.53 17.26
N ASN A 53 16.91 12.21 18.38
CA ASN A 53 16.55 13.63 18.38
C ASN A 53 17.72 14.42 18.96
N TRP A 54 18.15 15.45 18.22
CA TRP A 54 19.23 16.34 18.61
C TRP A 54 18.80 17.79 18.51
N ASP A 55 18.69 18.46 19.66
CA ASP A 55 18.51 19.90 19.74
C ASP A 55 19.89 20.58 19.68
N ILE A 56 20.28 21.05 18.49
CA ILE A 56 21.60 21.66 18.28
C ILE A 56 21.72 22.92 19.14
N ASP A 57 20.65 23.72 19.14
CA ASP A 57 20.47 24.91 19.97
C ASP A 57 18.96 25.20 20.18
N ASN A 58 18.61 26.39 20.65
CA ASN A 58 17.21 26.76 20.92
C ASN A 58 16.36 26.97 19.65
N GLN A 59 17.00 27.11 18.48
CA GLN A 59 16.39 27.40 17.19
C GLN A 59 16.46 26.21 16.23
N ASN A 60 17.45 25.33 16.39
CA ASN A 60 17.76 24.28 15.44
C ASN A 60 17.65 22.90 16.08
N SER A 61 16.85 22.01 15.47
CA SER A 61 16.84 20.60 15.86
C SER A 61 16.83 19.67 14.65
N VAL A 62 17.45 18.50 14.82
CA VAL A 62 17.53 17.44 13.83
C VAL A 62 16.98 16.17 14.43
N THR A 63 16.12 15.48 13.69
CA THR A 63 15.66 14.13 14.00
C THR A 63 16.08 13.17 12.90
N LEU A 64 16.81 12.12 13.28
CA LEU A 64 17.09 10.98 12.42
C LEU A 64 16.16 9.86 12.83
N SER A 65 15.51 9.21 11.88
CA SER A 65 14.64 8.07 12.17
C SER A 65 14.81 6.97 11.14
N SER A 66 14.68 5.73 11.61
CA SER A 66 14.62 4.55 10.76
C SER A 66 13.63 3.58 11.39
N PHE A 67 12.73 3.03 10.61
CA PHE A 67 11.85 1.98 11.08
C PHE A 67 11.57 1.01 9.95
N GLY A 68 11.30 -0.24 10.31
CA GLY A 68 11.05 -1.26 9.32
C GLY A 68 10.43 -2.49 9.92
N THR A 69 9.96 -3.34 9.02
CA THR A 69 9.38 -4.63 9.34
C THR A 69 9.80 -5.67 8.32
N LYS A 70 9.88 -6.91 8.77
CA LYS A 70 10.07 -8.10 7.95
C LYS A 70 8.98 -9.07 8.33
N ASP A 71 8.06 -9.34 7.40
CA ASP A 71 6.97 -10.30 7.57
C ASP A 71 7.19 -11.47 6.61
N TYR A 72 7.22 -12.69 7.12
CA TYR A 72 7.37 -13.89 6.33
C TYR A 72 6.29 -14.90 6.71
N ARG A 73 5.39 -15.20 5.79
CA ARG A 73 4.36 -16.22 5.96
C ARG A 73 4.78 -17.46 5.18
N HIS A 74 4.91 -18.57 5.89
CA HIS A 74 5.33 -19.84 5.32
C HIS A 74 4.62 -21.04 5.99
N PRO A 75 4.59 -22.21 5.35
CA PRO A 75 4.08 -23.42 5.97
C PRO A 75 4.95 -23.85 7.16
N PHE A 76 4.32 -24.31 8.24
CA PHE A 76 5.00 -24.76 9.46
C PHE A 76 6.01 -25.88 9.22
N ALA A 77 5.75 -26.75 8.23
CA ALA A 77 6.59 -27.89 7.87
C ALA A 77 8.02 -27.51 7.46
N ALA A 78 8.27 -26.26 7.04
CA ALA A 78 9.60 -25.77 6.67
C ALA A 78 10.62 -25.78 7.84
N ASN A 79 10.15 -25.84 9.09
CA ASN A 79 11.01 -25.92 10.29
C ASN A 79 11.20 -27.35 10.84
N LYS A 80 10.53 -28.36 10.27
CA LYS A 80 10.72 -29.76 10.72
C LYS A 80 11.98 -30.34 10.09
N GLN A 81 12.84 -30.97 10.89
CA GLN A 81 13.79 -31.95 10.36
C GLN A 81 13.00 -33.02 9.60
N TYR A 82 13.21 -33.08 8.29
CA TYR A 82 12.55 -34.02 7.40
C TYR A 82 12.73 -35.46 7.90
N LYS A 83 11.63 -36.14 8.27
CA LYS A 83 11.62 -37.56 8.63
C LYS A 83 10.87 -38.37 7.55
N PRO A 84 11.59 -39.03 6.63
CA PRO A 84 11.02 -39.59 5.40
C PRO A 84 10.00 -40.74 5.56
N LYS A 85 9.75 -41.24 6.78
CA LYS A 85 8.94 -42.47 6.99
C LYS A 85 7.44 -42.23 7.22
N TYR A 86 6.98 -40.99 7.41
CA TYR A 86 5.60 -40.72 7.85
C TYR A 86 4.83 -39.64 7.07
N ASP A 87 5.48 -38.83 6.24
CA ASP A 87 4.81 -37.78 5.46
C ASP A 87 4.73 -38.17 3.97
N SER A 88 3.69 -38.92 3.59
CA SER A 88 3.40 -39.27 2.19
C SER A 88 2.41 -38.31 1.52
N MET A 89 2.08 -37.18 2.14
CA MET A 89 1.27 -36.13 1.52
C MET A 89 2.16 -34.92 1.21
N GLU A 90 2.41 -34.67 -0.08
CA GLU A 90 2.74 -33.31 -0.53
C GLU A 90 1.58 -32.42 -0.08
N SER A 91 1.84 -31.54 0.88
CA SER A 91 0.77 -30.78 1.50
C SER A 91 0.37 -29.59 0.62
N ILE A 92 -0.90 -29.20 0.67
CA ILE A 92 -1.49 -28.00 0.03
C ILE A 92 -0.86 -26.70 0.59
N ASN A 93 0.04 -26.79 1.58
CA ASN A 93 0.47 -25.64 2.38
C ASN A 93 1.58 -24.80 1.74
N ASP A 94 2.15 -25.21 0.61
CA ASP A 94 3.01 -24.32 -0.20
C ASP A 94 2.18 -23.46 -1.17
N ALA A 95 0.84 -23.46 -1.04
CA ALA A 95 -0.04 -22.72 -1.93
C ALA A 95 0.13 -21.20 -1.87
N LEU A 96 0.58 -20.62 -0.75
CA LEU A 96 0.86 -19.18 -0.68
C LEU A 96 1.99 -18.87 0.30
N ILE A 97 3.18 -18.60 -0.23
CA ILE A 97 4.31 -18.05 0.52
C ILE A 97 4.35 -16.54 0.27
N VAL A 98 4.50 -15.75 1.33
CA VAL A 98 4.61 -14.29 1.24
C VAL A 98 5.80 -13.84 2.08
N ASP A 99 6.74 -13.15 1.45
CA ASP A 99 7.88 -12.51 2.11
C ASP A 99 7.86 -11.01 1.84
N ARG A 100 7.64 -10.21 2.88
CA ARG A 100 7.56 -8.74 2.82
C ARG A 100 8.67 -8.12 3.65
N ASN A 101 9.32 -7.13 3.06
CA ASN A 101 10.28 -6.28 3.75
C ASN A 101 9.89 -4.83 3.54
N PHE A 102 9.82 -4.07 4.61
CA PHE A 102 9.55 -2.65 4.57
C PHE A 102 10.55 -1.90 5.42
N ARG A 103 11.05 -0.78 4.91
CA ARG A 103 11.96 0.10 5.64
C ARG A 103 11.72 1.55 5.24
N THR A 104 11.71 2.44 6.21
CA THR A 104 11.73 3.88 5.99
C THR A 104 12.87 4.50 6.78
N ASP A 105 13.72 5.24 6.09
CA ASP A 105 14.74 6.10 6.69
C ASP A 105 14.34 7.56 6.47
N GLY A 106 14.51 8.41 7.47
CA GLY A 106 14.10 9.81 7.40
C GLY A 106 14.96 10.75 8.23
N VAL A 107 15.14 11.95 7.70
CA VAL A 107 15.78 13.09 8.36
C VAL A 107 14.77 14.23 8.41
N GLN A 108 14.56 14.78 9.60
CA GLN A 108 13.79 16.00 9.79
C GLN A 108 14.71 17.07 10.37
N TYR A 109 14.67 18.26 9.79
CA TYR A 109 15.31 19.45 10.32
C TYR A 109 14.24 20.49 10.65
N VAL A 110 14.30 21.04 11.86
CA VAL A 110 13.38 22.09 12.30
C VAL A 110 14.19 23.33 12.65
N TRP A 111 13.85 24.43 12.00
CA TRP A 111 14.41 25.76 12.24
C TRP A 111 13.35 26.71 12.79
N LYS A 112 13.61 27.30 13.96
CA LYS A 112 12.72 28.21 14.70
C LYS A 112 13.47 29.50 15.02
N PRO A 113 13.64 30.40 14.06
CA PRO A 113 14.42 31.62 14.26
C PRO A 113 13.81 32.57 15.30
N PHE A 114 12.49 32.54 15.44
CA PHE A 114 11.73 33.32 16.42
C PHE A 114 10.43 32.59 16.77
N GLU A 115 9.79 32.93 17.89
CA GLU A 115 8.60 32.22 18.40
C GLU A 115 7.44 32.13 17.38
N ALA A 116 7.31 33.14 16.53
CA ALA A 116 6.27 33.21 15.51
C ALA A 116 6.57 32.42 14.23
N VAL A 117 7.81 31.95 13.98
CA VAL A 117 8.15 31.22 12.75
C VAL A 117 8.80 29.88 13.05
N SER A 118 8.36 28.89 12.28
CA SER A 118 9.06 27.62 12.19
C SER A 118 9.13 27.18 10.73
N ASN A 119 10.24 26.57 10.36
CA ASN A 119 10.42 25.87 9.11
C ASN A 119 10.77 24.41 9.43
N THR A 120 10.18 23.47 8.71
CA THR A 120 10.41 22.03 8.86
C THR A 120 10.71 21.45 7.50
N MET A 121 11.91 20.89 7.37
CA MET A 121 12.34 20.13 6.21
C MET A 121 12.33 18.64 6.55
N ASN A 122 11.68 17.84 5.72
CA ASN A 122 11.64 16.39 5.82
C ASN A 122 12.24 15.77 4.55
N ILE A 123 13.18 14.86 4.72
CA ILE A 123 13.67 13.98 3.65
C ILE A 123 13.44 12.55 4.13
N SER A 124 12.81 11.72 3.32
CA SER A 124 12.72 10.30 3.63
C SER A 124 12.81 9.42 2.39
N ARG A 125 13.20 8.17 2.62
CA ARG A 125 13.17 7.10 1.63
C ARG A 125 12.49 5.90 2.24
N SER A 126 11.45 5.42 1.59
CA SER A 126 10.73 4.21 1.96
C SER A 126 10.96 3.15 0.89
N TYR A 127 11.37 1.96 1.31
CA TYR A 127 11.56 0.80 0.46
C TYR A 127 10.62 -0.31 0.90
N PHE A 128 9.92 -0.89 -0.05
CA PHE A 128 9.07 -2.06 0.12
C PHE A 128 9.47 -3.13 -0.88
N GLU A 129 9.53 -4.37 -0.44
CA GLU A 129 9.71 -5.54 -1.29
C GLU A 129 8.75 -6.62 -0.85
N GLU A 130 8.03 -7.20 -1.79
CA GLU A 130 7.17 -8.35 -1.57
C GLU A 130 7.52 -9.46 -2.55
N ARG A 131 7.73 -10.67 -2.04
CA ARG A 131 7.84 -11.88 -2.85
C ARG A 131 6.66 -12.75 -2.52
N THR A 132 5.85 -13.04 -3.53
CA THR A 132 4.76 -13.99 -3.42
C THR A 132 5.09 -15.25 -4.21
N GLN A 133 4.68 -16.40 -3.69
CA GLN A 133 4.72 -17.66 -4.42
C GLN A 133 3.37 -18.33 -4.25
N ASN A 134 2.76 -18.72 -5.37
CA ASN A 134 1.49 -19.41 -5.42
C ASN A 134 1.67 -20.76 -6.10
N SER A 135 1.31 -21.83 -5.41
CA SER A 135 1.40 -23.19 -5.94
C SER A 135 0.02 -23.71 -6.33
N THR A 136 -0.10 -24.18 -7.57
CA THR A 136 -1.29 -24.86 -8.06
C THR A 136 -1.17 -26.35 -7.77
N TYR A 137 -2.18 -26.92 -7.11
CA TYR A 137 -2.29 -28.36 -6.87
C TYR A 137 -3.46 -28.93 -7.65
N LEU A 138 -3.26 -30.09 -8.25
CA LEU A 138 -4.26 -30.79 -9.05
C LEU A 138 -4.35 -32.24 -8.63
N PHE A 139 -5.52 -32.82 -8.80
CA PHE A 139 -5.69 -34.26 -8.59
C PHE A 139 -5.14 -35.04 -9.78
N ASP A 140 -4.28 -36.01 -9.48
CA ASP A 140 -3.85 -37.02 -10.42
C ASP A 140 -4.98 -38.04 -10.63
N THR A 141 -5.76 -37.83 -11.71
CA THR A 141 -6.91 -38.68 -12.05
C THR A 141 -6.51 -40.09 -12.49
N SER A 142 -5.23 -40.33 -12.78
CA SER A 142 -4.72 -41.67 -13.11
C SER A 142 -4.74 -42.63 -11.92
N LYS A 143 -4.88 -42.12 -10.69
CA LYS A 143 -4.95 -42.91 -9.45
C LYS A 143 -6.38 -43.36 -9.08
N GLY A 144 -7.38 -43.06 -9.91
CA GLY A 144 -8.77 -43.49 -9.74
C GLY A 144 -9.60 -42.60 -8.80
N ALA A 145 -10.93 -42.65 -8.94
CA ALA A 145 -11.88 -41.76 -8.25
C ALA A 145 -11.83 -41.83 -6.71
N LEU A 146 -11.46 -42.99 -6.16
CA LEU A 146 -11.33 -43.21 -4.72
C LEU A 146 -10.13 -42.46 -4.12
N ALA A 147 -9.05 -42.32 -4.90
CA ALA A 147 -7.85 -41.58 -4.51
C ALA A 147 -8.11 -40.05 -4.48
N ALA A 148 -8.96 -39.55 -5.38
CA ALA A 148 -9.42 -38.16 -5.38
C ALA A 148 -10.30 -37.82 -4.16
N LEU A 149 -11.20 -38.73 -3.76
CA LEU A 149 -12.08 -38.58 -2.58
C LEU A 149 -11.32 -38.57 -1.24
N LEU A 150 -10.15 -39.21 -1.17
CA LEU A 150 -9.33 -39.29 0.05
C LEU A 150 -8.20 -38.24 0.10
N ALA A 151 -8.16 -37.29 -0.84
CA ALA A 151 -7.02 -36.38 -1.05
C ALA A 151 -5.67 -37.09 -1.31
N GLN A 152 -5.67 -38.42 -1.52
CA GLN A 152 -4.52 -39.27 -1.82
C GLN A 152 -4.19 -39.22 -3.31
N GLY A 153 -3.93 -38.02 -3.82
CA GLY A 153 -3.72 -37.81 -5.27
C GLY A 153 -3.48 -36.37 -5.67
N LEU A 154 -3.51 -35.42 -4.72
CA LEU A 154 -3.07 -34.06 -4.96
C LEU A 154 -1.58 -34.06 -5.25
N GLN A 155 -1.22 -33.58 -6.42
CA GLN A 155 0.16 -33.33 -6.82
C GLN A 155 0.31 -31.86 -7.17
N LYS A 156 1.46 -31.30 -6.81
CA LYS A 156 1.81 -29.95 -7.22
C LYS A 156 1.97 -29.91 -8.73
N ALA A 157 1.23 -29.04 -9.40
CA ALA A 157 1.26 -28.86 -10.85
C ALA A 157 2.26 -27.79 -11.27
N ASN A 158 2.28 -26.65 -10.57
CA ASN A 158 3.24 -25.58 -10.78
C ASN A 158 3.36 -24.70 -9.53
N THR A 159 4.43 -23.92 -9.46
CA THR A 159 4.58 -22.79 -8.55
C THR A 159 4.98 -21.56 -9.35
N LEU A 160 4.16 -20.53 -9.29
CA LEU A 160 4.42 -19.23 -9.89
C LEU A 160 4.75 -18.24 -8.77
N GLY A 161 5.73 -17.38 -8.97
CA GLY A 161 6.09 -16.33 -8.04
C GLY A 161 6.04 -14.95 -8.66
N ASN A 162 5.98 -13.93 -7.83
CA ASN A 162 6.15 -12.54 -8.23
C ASN A 162 7.06 -11.83 -7.23
N ASN A 163 8.05 -11.12 -7.74
CA ASN A 163 8.87 -10.21 -6.97
C ASN A 163 8.41 -8.78 -7.26
N PHE A 164 7.78 -8.13 -6.29
CA PHE A 164 7.40 -6.73 -6.34
C PHE A 164 8.33 -5.90 -5.46
N SER A 165 8.66 -4.68 -5.90
CA SER A 165 9.41 -3.72 -5.09
C SER A 165 8.95 -2.30 -5.37
N GLU A 166 8.99 -1.45 -4.36
CA GLU A 166 8.71 -0.02 -4.44
C GLU A 166 9.76 0.78 -3.66
N ASP A 167 10.34 1.78 -4.30
CA ASP A 167 11.27 2.75 -3.71
C ASP A 167 10.69 4.15 -3.82
N LEU A 168 10.21 4.67 -2.70
CA LEU A 168 9.58 5.97 -2.55
C LEU A 168 10.57 6.96 -1.95
N ARG A 169 10.91 8.01 -2.70
CA ARG A 169 11.71 9.14 -2.24
C ARG A 169 10.79 10.32 -1.99
N TYR A 170 10.93 10.93 -0.82
CA TYR A 170 10.07 12.01 -0.37
C TYR A 170 10.89 13.18 0.15
N PHE A 171 10.54 14.37 -0.29
CA PHE A 171 11.03 15.63 0.24
C PHE A 171 9.84 16.54 0.54
N GLU A 172 9.88 17.25 1.65
CA GLU A 172 8.91 18.27 2.01
C GLU A 172 9.59 19.41 2.76
N ASP A 173 9.19 20.63 2.42
CA ASP A 173 9.59 21.83 3.13
C ASP A 173 8.33 22.62 3.50
N VAL A 174 8.19 22.95 4.79
CA VAL A 174 7.01 23.61 5.34
C VAL A 174 7.42 24.77 6.22
N MET A 175 6.95 25.97 5.88
CA MET A 175 7.01 27.14 6.73
C MET A 175 5.67 27.34 7.45
N GLU A 176 5.71 27.62 8.74
CA GLU A 176 4.59 28.07 9.56
C GLU A 176 4.92 29.44 10.16
N LEU A 177 3.97 30.37 10.05
CA LEU A 177 3.99 31.70 10.64
C LEU A 177 2.75 31.86 11.55
N SER A 178 2.97 32.13 12.83
CA SER A 178 1.95 32.37 13.85
C SER A 178 1.95 33.84 14.30
N LEU A 179 0.92 34.59 13.93
CA LEU A 179 0.76 36.01 14.24
C LEU A 179 -0.27 36.23 15.37
N PHE A 180 -0.18 37.40 16.03
CA PHE A 180 -1.14 37.86 17.06
C PHE A 180 -1.43 36.81 18.15
N LYS A 181 -0.39 36.31 18.82
CA LYS A 181 -0.51 35.24 19.83
C LYS A 181 -1.25 34.00 19.31
N LYS A 182 -0.96 33.61 18.06
CA LYS A 182 -1.51 32.43 17.36
C LYS A 182 -2.97 32.54 16.92
N ILE A 183 -3.56 33.74 16.94
CA ILE A 183 -4.90 33.99 16.36
C ILE A 183 -4.89 33.75 14.85
N LEU A 184 -3.82 34.15 14.17
CA LEU A 184 -3.67 33.92 12.74
C LEU A 184 -2.46 33.03 12.51
N LYS A 185 -2.66 31.90 11.83
CA LYS A 185 -1.60 31.00 11.41
C LYS A 185 -1.59 30.89 9.90
N PHE A 186 -0.42 31.02 9.32
CA PHE A 186 -0.18 30.78 7.91
C PHE A 186 0.80 29.62 7.78
N ARG A 187 0.50 28.67 6.91
CA ARG A 187 1.34 27.51 6.65
C ARG A 187 1.47 27.34 5.15
N ALA A 188 2.68 27.30 4.63
CA ALA A 188 2.93 27.07 3.22
C ALA A 188 4.10 26.14 3.03
N GLY A 189 4.08 25.37 1.95
CA GLY A 189 5.13 24.39 1.72
C GLY A 189 5.08 23.74 0.36
N GLY A 190 6.12 22.96 0.08
CA GLY A 190 6.27 22.16 -1.12
C GLY A 190 6.57 20.70 -0.77
N GLN A 191 6.16 19.80 -1.64
CA GLN A 191 6.41 18.36 -1.56
C GLN A 191 6.91 17.86 -2.92
N TYR A 192 7.92 17.01 -2.88
CA TYR A 192 8.33 16.19 -4.01
C TYR A 192 8.24 14.72 -3.63
N ARG A 193 7.72 13.91 -4.55
CA ARG A 193 7.64 12.46 -4.44
C ARG A 193 8.13 11.82 -5.72
N GLU A 194 9.03 10.85 -5.62
CA GLU A 194 9.38 9.95 -6.72
C GLU A 194 9.18 8.53 -6.24
N THR A 195 8.38 7.76 -6.96
CA THR A 195 8.17 6.35 -6.69
C THR A 195 8.73 5.55 -7.86
N VAL A 196 9.56 4.56 -7.54
CA VAL A 196 10.02 3.56 -8.49
C VAL A 196 9.43 2.22 -8.08
N SER A 197 8.49 1.72 -8.85
CA SER A 197 7.85 0.43 -8.60
C SER A 197 8.24 -0.56 -9.69
N SER A 198 8.48 -1.81 -9.34
CA SER A 198 8.75 -2.88 -10.31
C SER A 198 8.16 -4.19 -9.86
N PHE A 199 7.76 -5.02 -10.82
CA PHE A 199 7.37 -6.40 -10.60
C PHE A 199 8.06 -7.32 -11.58
N GLN A 200 8.28 -8.57 -11.18
CA GLN A 200 8.85 -9.61 -12.02
C GLN A 200 8.30 -10.97 -11.61
N GLY A 201 7.45 -11.53 -12.47
CA GLY A 201 6.96 -12.89 -12.35
C GLY A 201 8.07 -13.92 -12.58
N LYS A 202 7.96 -15.08 -11.93
CA LYS A 202 8.89 -16.19 -12.06
C LYS A 202 8.14 -17.51 -12.07
N ILE A 203 8.63 -18.46 -12.86
CA ILE A 203 8.22 -19.86 -12.74
C ILE A 203 9.22 -20.53 -11.80
N ILE A 204 8.74 -21.00 -10.65
CA ILE A 204 9.56 -21.61 -9.60
C ILE A 204 9.58 -23.13 -9.76
N TYR A 205 8.45 -23.70 -10.15
CA TYR A 205 8.28 -25.14 -10.33
C TYR A 205 7.27 -25.43 -11.43
N ILE A 206 7.52 -26.49 -12.21
CA ILE A 206 6.58 -27.08 -13.17
C ILE A 206 6.66 -28.59 -12.98
N ASN A 207 5.49 -29.24 -12.92
CA ASN A 207 5.40 -30.69 -13.00
C ASN A 207 5.42 -31.13 -14.47
N GLU A 208 6.34 -32.03 -14.81
CA GLU A 208 6.56 -32.52 -16.18
C GLU A 208 5.52 -33.55 -16.65
N ASN A 209 4.63 -34.03 -15.76
CA ASN A 209 3.54 -34.91 -16.13
C ASN A 209 2.69 -34.24 -17.25
N PRO A 210 2.45 -34.92 -18.39
CA PRO A 210 1.74 -34.34 -19.53
C PRO A 210 0.39 -33.68 -19.21
N GLU A 211 -0.38 -34.25 -18.28
CA GLU A 211 -1.69 -33.70 -17.90
C GLU A 211 -1.58 -32.40 -17.11
N PHE A 212 -0.61 -32.31 -16.19
CA PHE A 212 -0.35 -31.07 -15.44
C PHE A 212 0.37 -30.03 -16.28
N LEU A 213 1.21 -30.45 -17.22
CA LEU A 213 1.89 -29.56 -18.15
C LEU A 213 0.89 -28.86 -19.08
N LYS A 214 -0.18 -29.54 -19.52
CA LYS A 214 -1.27 -28.91 -20.30
C LYS A 214 -1.92 -27.76 -19.52
N ILE A 215 -2.24 -27.97 -18.25
CA ILE A 215 -2.88 -26.95 -17.41
C ILE A 215 -1.91 -25.81 -17.10
N THR A 216 -0.65 -26.12 -16.81
CA THR A 216 0.38 -25.09 -16.61
C THR A 216 0.58 -24.25 -17.88
N LYS A 217 0.65 -24.87 -19.06
CA LYS A 217 0.70 -24.15 -20.34
C LYS A 217 -0.54 -23.29 -20.57
N PHE A 218 -1.73 -23.76 -20.19
CA PHE A 218 -2.94 -22.95 -20.24
C PHE A 218 -2.85 -21.69 -19.35
N ILE A 219 -2.40 -21.82 -18.10
CA ILE A 219 -2.18 -20.68 -17.20
C ILE A 219 -1.14 -19.70 -17.76
N LEU A 220 -0.04 -20.23 -18.31
CA LEU A 220 1.03 -19.43 -18.92
C LEU A 220 0.63 -18.77 -20.24
N SER A 221 -0.40 -19.31 -20.93
CA SER A 221 -0.95 -18.72 -22.14
C SER A 221 -1.85 -17.51 -21.87
N ASP A 222 -2.22 -17.25 -20.60
CA ASP A 222 -2.91 -16.01 -20.23
C ASP A 222 -1.96 -14.82 -20.47
N PRO A 223 -2.38 -13.81 -21.26
CA PRO A 223 -1.57 -12.62 -21.53
C PRO A 223 -1.13 -11.92 -20.25
N ASN A 224 -1.96 -11.83 -19.22
CA ASN A 224 -1.63 -11.21 -17.94
C ASN A 224 -0.55 -11.98 -17.19
N THR A 225 -0.61 -13.32 -17.23
CA THR A 225 0.45 -14.16 -16.68
C THR A 225 1.75 -13.93 -17.45
N SER A 226 1.68 -13.89 -18.78
CA SER A 226 2.86 -13.68 -19.63
C SER A 226 3.50 -12.29 -19.43
N THR A 227 2.70 -11.23 -19.29
CA THR A 227 3.20 -9.86 -19.04
C THR A 227 3.77 -9.74 -17.64
N THR A 228 3.14 -10.38 -16.64
CA THR A 228 3.68 -10.47 -15.28
C THR A 228 5.05 -11.16 -15.29
N LEU A 229 5.19 -12.28 -16.02
CA LEU A 229 6.45 -13.01 -16.19
C LEU A 229 7.52 -12.23 -16.96
N GLN A 230 7.15 -11.28 -17.83
CA GLN A 230 8.13 -10.38 -18.45
C GLN A 230 8.60 -9.28 -17.50
N GLY A 231 7.77 -8.94 -16.50
CA GLY A 231 8.03 -7.88 -15.55
C GLY A 231 7.91 -6.48 -16.15
N ASP A 232 7.74 -5.50 -15.28
CA ASP A 232 7.75 -4.09 -15.65
C ASP A 232 8.37 -3.24 -14.54
N ARG A 233 8.81 -2.04 -14.91
CA ARG A 233 9.36 -1.05 -14.00
C ARG A 233 8.80 0.32 -14.36
N MET A 234 8.10 0.90 -13.40
CA MET A 234 7.49 2.22 -13.51
C MET A 234 8.20 3.21 -12.61
N VAL A 235 8.36 4.42 -13.13
CA VAL A 235 8.82 5.58 -12.37
C VAL A 235 7.75 6.64 -12.53
N HIS A 236 7.28 7.19 -11.41
CA HIS A 236 6.37 8.31 -11.43
C HIS A 236 6.76 9.34 -10.38
N ARG A 237 6.44 10.59 -10.67
CA ARG A 237 6.84 11.75 -9.89
C ARG A 237 5.64 12.63 -9.63
N GLN A 238 5.64 13.24 -8.45
CA GLN A 238 4.65 14.23 -8.07
C GLN A 238 5.34 15.42 -7.42
N ILE A 239 4.90 16.61 -7.80
CA ILE A 239 5.30 17.87 -7.16
C ILE A 239 4.03 18.54 -6.67
N GLY A 240 3.99 18.87 -5.39
CA GLY A 240 2.88 19.57 -4.77
C GLY A 240 3.33 20.83 -4.07
N TYR A 241 2.50 21.86 -4.07
CA TYR A 241 2.66 23.02 -3.20
C TYR A 241 1.33 23.38 -2.57
N PHE A 242 1.39 23.90 -1.36
CA PHE A 242 0.20 24.24 -0.60
C PHE A 242 0.38 25.52 0.19
N SER A 243 -0.75 26.14 0.49
CA SER A 243 -0.87 27.29 1.38
C SER A 243 -2.16 27.16 2.17
N GLU A 244 -2.06 27.36 3.48
CA GLU A 244 -3.16 27.25 4.44
C GLU A 244 -3.12 28.48 5.35
N MET A 245 -4.27 29.09 5.56
CA MET A 245 -4.49 30.16 6.51
C MET A 245 -5.54 29.69 7.51
N LYS A 246 -5.22 29.78 8.81
CA LYS A 246 -6.14 29.49 9.90
C LYS A 246 -6.30 30.74 10.77
N PHE A 247 -7.54 31.20 10.89
CA PHE A 247 -7.97 32.19 11.87
C PHE A 247 -8.65 31.48 13.04
N ASP A 248 -8.26 31.80 14.27
CA ASP A 248 -8.75 31.19 15.51
C ASP A 248 -8.90 32.28 16.58
N TYR A 249 -10.13 32.76 16.78
CA TYR A 249 -10.40 33.86 17.69
C TYR A 249 -11.78 33.77 18.34
N GLN A 250 -11.81 33.77 19.67
CA GLN A 250 -13.05 33.82 20.47
C GLN A 250 -14.09 32.78 20.03
N GLY A 251 -13.65 31.52 19.88
CA GLY A 251 -14.50 30.41 19.45
C GLY A 251 -14.85 30.41 17.96
N ASN A 252 -14.39 31.39 17.16
CA ASN A 252 -14.49 31.34 15.70
C ASN A 252 -13.21 30.74 15.13
N VAL A 253 -13.35 29.68 14.36
CA VAL A 253 -12.27 29.07 13.59
C VAL A 253 -12.64 29.13 12.12
N LEU A 254 -11.74 29.64 11.29
CA LEU A 254 -11.86 29.61 9.83
C LEU A 254 -10.53 29.14 9.27
N SER A 255 -10.54 28.11 8.43
CA SER A 255 -9.36 27.61 7.73
C SER A 255 -9.61 27.63 6.23
N LEU A 256 -8.74 28.31 5.49
CA LEU A 256 -8.70 28.36 4.04
C LEU A 256 -7.42 27.68 3.60
N GLY A 257 -7.54 26.67 2.75
CA GLY A 257 -6.41 25.94 2.19
C GLY A 257 -6.51 25.85 0.69
N VAL A 258 -5.38 25.91 0.00
CA VAL A 258 -5.27 25.50 -1.40
C VAL A 258 -4.01 24.68 -1.55
N ARG A 259 -4.14 23.56 -2.26
CA ARG A 259 -3.01 22.74 -2.67
C ARG A 259 -3.06 22.53 -4.17
N ARG A 260 -1.91 22.48 -4.83
CA ARG A 260 -1.81 22.16 -6.24
C ARG A 260 -0.74 21.11 -6.45
N ASP A 261 -1.12 20.03 -7.12
CA ASP A 261 -0.31 18.84 -7.35
C ASP A 261 -0.15 18.60 -8.85
N TYR A 262 1.07 18.24 -9.27
CA TYR A 262 1.39 17.74 -10.60
C TYR A 262 1.67 16.24 -10.52
N HIS A 263 1.17 15.48 -11.50
CA HIS A 263 1.52 14.08 -11.70
C HIS A 263 2.10 13.89 -13.11
N ASP A 264 3.29 13.31 -13.20
CA ASP A 264 4.06 13.23 -14.45
C ASP A 264 3.51 12.22 -15.47
N LEU A 265 2.94 11.10 -15.02
CA LEU A 265 2.46 10.06 -15.94
C LEU A 265 1.23 10.47 -16.73
N SER A 266 0.30 11.19 -16.09
CA SER A 266 -0.90 11.73 -16.74
C SER A 266 -0.74 13.17 -17.23
N ASP A 267 0.42 13.79 -16.98
CA ASP A 267 0.75 15.18 -17.27
C ASP A 267 -0.33 16.17 -16.79
N GLU A 268 -0.81 15.98 -15.56
CA GLU A 268 -1.94 16.76 -15.04
C GLU A 268 -1.58 17.60 -13.81
N TRP A 269 -2.10 18.83 -13.81
CA TRP A 269 -2.16 19.69 -12.63
C TRP A 269 -3.56 19.66 -12.03
N LYS A 270 -3.64 19.41 -10.73
CA LYS A 270 -4.90 19.44 -9.97
C LYS A 270 -4.82 20.42 -8.82
N THR A 271 -5.89 21.18 -8.62
CA THR A 271 -6.01 22.19 -7.56
C THR A 271 -7.07 21.77 -6.56
N SER A 272 -6.66 21.59 -5.31
CA SER A 272 -7.45 21.18 -4.15
C SER A 272 -7.75 22.38 -3.23
N PRO A 273 -8.80 23.18 -3.49
CA PRO A 273 -9.27 24.16 -2.52
C PRO A 273 -9.94 23.47 -1.33
N ARG A 274 -9.80 24.08 -0.14
CA ARG A 274 -10.37 23.60 1.12
C ARG A 274 -10.84 24.79 1.96
N LEU A 275 -12.04 24.66 2.51
CA LEU A 275 -12.63 25.60 3.45
C LEU A 275 -13.15 24.80 4.64
N MET A 276 -12.79 25.22 5.84
CA MET A 276 -13.38 24.72 7.08
C MET A 276 -13.74 25.87 7.98
N PHE A 277 -14.85 25.75 8.70
CA PHE A 277 -15.23 26.69 9.73
C PHE A 277 -15.72 25.95 10.98
N ALA A 278 -15.54 26.59 12.13
CA ALA A 278 -16.20 26.20 13.36
C ALA A 278 -16.56 27.44 14.18
N LYS A 279 -17.68 27.37 14.89
CA LYS A 279 -18.14 28.40 15.81
C LYS A 279 -18.59 27.77 17.12
N GLU A 280 -17.84 28.02 18.18
CA GLU A 280 -18.22 27.71 19.55
C GLU A 280 -19.05 28.85 20.15
N LEU A 281 -20.23 28.50 20.68
CA LEU A 281 -21.06 29.34 21.53
C LEU A 281 -20.81 28.96 22.98
N THR A 282 -20.01 29.75 23.69
CA THR A 282 -19.58 29.44 25.06
C THR A 282 -20.75 29.34 26.05
N SER A 283 -21.80 30.14 25.85
CA SER A 283 -23.00 30.16 26.72
C SER A 283 -23.74 28.83 26.74
N THR A 284 -23.84 28.18 25.58
CA THR A 284 -24.51 26.90 25.43
C THR A 284 -23.53 25.73 25.37
N ARG A 285 -22.23 25.97 25.22
CA ARG A 285 -21.21 24.95 24.90
C ARG A 285 -21.56 24.15 23.63
N THR A 286 -22.15 24.85 22.66
CA THR A 286 -22.50 24.31 21.34
C THR A 286 -21.44 24.72 20.33
N THR A 287 -20.98 23.80 19.49
CA THR A 287 -20.10 24.09 18.37
C THR A 287 -20.79 23.75 17.06
N PHE A 288 -20.95 24.73 16.18
CA PHE A 288 -21.31 24.51 14.78
C PHE A 288 -20.04 24.35 13.98
N PHE A 289 -19.96 23.36 13.11
CA PHE A 289 -18.78 23.16 12.28
C PHE A 289 -19.18 22.66 10.90
N GLY A 290 -18.32 22.88 9.94
CA GLY A 290 -18.50 22.36 8.60
C GLY A 290 -17.32 22.67 7.71
N GLY A 291 -17.34 22.11 6.53
CA GLY A 291 -16.28 22.31 5.57
C GLY A 291 -16.61 21.70 4.23
N THR A 292 -15.82 22.11 3.24
CA THR A 292 -15.83 21.51 1.92
C THR A 292 -14.42 21.52 1.37
N GLY A 293 -14.05 20.50 0.62
CA GLY A 293 -12.75 20.44 -0.03
C GLY A 293 -12.71 19.43 -1.15
N LYS A 294 -11.83 19.70 -2.11
CA LYS A 294 -11.45 18.73 -3.14
C LYS A 294 -10.15 18.03 -2.76
N PHE A 295 -10.05 16.77 -3.17
CA PHE A 295 -8.93 15.89 -2.93
C PHE A 295 -8.63 15.14 -4.22
N PHE A 296 -7.35 14.97 -4.53
CA PHE A 296 -6.90 14.21 -5.69
C PHE A 296 -5.93 13.14 -5.25
N GLN A 297 -6.04 11.96 -5.86
CA GLN A 297 -5.16 10.85 -5.64
C GLN A 297 -4.63 10.36 -6.98
N ALA A 298 -3.30 10.43 -7.16
CA ALA A 298 -2.67 9.80 -8.30
C ALA A 298 -2.74 8.28 -8.17
N PRO A 299 -2.88 7.54 -9.29
CA PRO A 299 -2.76 6.09 -9.30
C PRO A 299 -1.39 5.66 -8.76
N THR A 300 -1.38 4.83 -7.71
CA THR A 300 -0.12 4.38 -7.07
C THR A 300 0.22 2.92 -7.32
N ASP A 301 -0.76 2.09 -7.72
CA ASP A 301 -0.52 0.67 -7.94
C ASP A 301 0.21 0.46 -9.28
N VAL A 302 1.36 -0.22 -9.24
CA VAL A 302 2.16 -0.52 -10.44
C VAL A 302 1.36 -1.30 -11.49
N SER A 303 0.40 -2.13 -11.07
CA SER A 303 -0.45 -2.89 -11.98
C SER A 303 -1.39 -1.97 -12.77
N TYR A 304 -1.76 -0.83 -12.20
CA TYR A 304 -2.62 0.16 -12.84
C TYR A 304 -1.82 0.99 -13.84
N ILE A 305 -0.60 1.38 -13.51
CA ILE A 305 0.22 2.30 -14.31
C ILE A 305 1.25 1.62 -15.21
N SER A 306 1.38 0.30 -15.14
CA SER A 306 2.30 -0.48 -15.98
C SER A 306 2.06 -0.24 -17.47
N LYS A 307 3.15 -0.10 -18.25
CA LYS A 307 3.07 -0.02 -19.71
C LYS A 307 2.70 -1.36 -20.37
N ARG A 308 2.91 -2.46 -19.64
CA ARG A 308 2.67 -3.83 -20.13
C ARG A 308 1.30 -4.38 -19.78
N MET A 309 0.82 -4.10 -18.56
CA MET A 309 -0.44 -4.68 -18.06
C MET A 309 -1.47 -3.65 -17.60
N GLY A 310 -1.12 -2.36 -17.59
CA GLY A 310 -1.98 -1.29 -17.11
C GLY A 310 -2.14 -0.19 -18.15
N HIS A 311 -2.44 1.00 -17.64
CA HIS A 311 -2.56 2.23 -18.41
C HIS A 311 -1.74 3.33 -17.71
N PRO A 312 -0.56 3.68 -18.22
CA PRO A 312 0.27 4.70 -17.57
C PRO A 312 -0.39 6.09 -17.53
N ASN A 313 -1.28 6.41 -18.47
CA ASN A 313 -1.89 7.75 -18.58
C ASN A 313 -3.21 7.87 -17.79
N LEU A 314 -3.41 7.06 -16.75
CA LEU A 314 -4.57 7.17 -15.86
C LEU A 314 -4.57 8.51 -15.13
N LYS A 315 -5.73 9.15 -15.10
CA LYS A 315 -5.91 10.44 -14.42
C LYS A 315 -6.03 10.26 -12.90
N MET A 316 -5.70 11.32 -12.17
CA MET A 316 -5.89 11.42 -10.73
C MET A 316 -7.38 11.29 -10.40
N GLU A 317 -7.69 10.37 -9.48
CA GLU A 317 -9.02 10.20 -8.93
C GLU A 317 -9.37 11.44 -8.09
N GLU A 318 -10.61 11.92 -8.21
CA GLU A 318 -11.09 13.12 -7.54
C GLU A 318 -12.14 12.75 -6.49
N SER A 319 -12.05 13.38 -5.33
CA SER A 319 -13.09 13.33 -4.30
C SER A 319 -13.43 14.74 -3.86
N GLN A 320 -14.71 15.07 -3.79
CA GLN A 320 -15.20 16.24 -3.08
C GLN A 320 -15.93 15.81 -1.81
N HIS A 321 -15.43 16.24 -0.66
CA HIS A 321 -16.01 15.99 0.65
C HIS A 321 -16.64 17.27 1.17
N SER A 322 -17.90 17.23 1.59
CA SER A 322 -18.56 18.34 2.27
C SER A 322 -19.30 17.84 3.50
N ASN A 323 -19.19 18.56 4.60
CA ASN A 323 -19.83 18.20 5.85
C ASN A 323 -20.37 19.44 6.59
N LEU A 324 -21.39 19.20 7.41
CA LEU A 324 -21.95 20.16 8.34
C LEU A 324 -22.41 19.42 9.58
N GLY A 325 -22.13 19.98 10.75
CA GLY A 325 -22.55 19.37 12.01
C GLY A 325 -22.63 20.34 13.17
N ILE A 326 -23.18 19.78 14.24
CA ILE A 326 -23.36 20.44 15.53
C ILE A 326 -22.86 19.49 16.61
N GLU A 327 -22.08 20.04 17.54
CA GLU A 327 -21.64 19.36 18.75
C GLU A 327 -22.18 20.12 19.97
N GLN A 328 -22.77 19.42 20.93
CA GLN A 328 -23.30 19.98 22.15
C GLN A 328 -22.66 19.27 23.34
N LYS A 329 -21.94 20.02 24.19
CA LYS A 329 -21.38 19.50 25.45
C LYS A 329 -22.33 19.79 26.61
N PHE A 330 -22.62 18.81 27.45
CA PHE A 330 -23.49 18.96 28.62
C PHE A 330 -22.95 18.21 29.84
N LEU A 331 -23.33 18.66 31.04
CA LEU A 331 -22.87 18.12 32.34
C LEU A 331 -21.34 17.99 32.47
N SER A 332 -20.59 18.85 31.75
CA SER A 332 -19.11 18.89 31.69
C SER A 332 -18.39 17.62 31.22
N SER A 333 -19.07 16.47 31.13
CA SER A 333 -18.46 15.17 30.80
C SER A 333 -19.10 14.49 29.59
N TYR A 334 -20.23 14.99 29.08
CA TYR A 334 -20.95 14.38 27.96
C TYR A 334 -20.96 15.32 26.76
N SER A 335 -20.94 14.73 25.57
CA SER A 335 -21.06 15.44 24.30
C SER A 335 -21.92 14.62 23.34
N ILE A 336 -22.88 15.28 22.67
CA ILE A 336 -23.59 14.72 21.52
C ILE A 336 -23.11 15.47 20.28
N LYS A 337 -22.74 14.72 19.24
CA LYS A 337 -22.34 15.26 17.94
C LYS A 337 -23.24 14.68 16.85
N ILE A 338 -23.80 15.55 16.03
CA ILE A 338 -24.59 15.19 14.85
C ILE A 338 -23.90 15.80 13.64
N GLU A 339 -23.64 14.98 12.62
CA GLU A 339 -22.91 15.39 11.42
C GLU A 339 -23.57 14.77 10.19
N GLY A 340 -23.86 15.61 9.20
CA GLY A 340 -24.24 15.20 7.86
C GLY A 340 -23.08 15.42 6.90
N TYR A 341 -22.85 14.48 5.99
CA TYR A 341 -21.80 14.58 4.98
C TYR A 341 -22.32 14.18 3.60
N LYS A 342 -21.67 14.72 2.57
CA LYS A 342 -21.87 14.35 1.17
C LYS A 342 -20.52 14.23 0.49
N ASN A 343 -20.29 13.08 -0.14
CA ASN A 343 -19.09 12.80 -0.92
C ASN A 343 -19.48 12.59 -2.38
N THR A 344 -18.71 13.16 -3.29
CA THR A 344 -18.73 12.79 -4.71
C THR A 344 -17.35 12.29 -5.10
N PHE A 345 -17.33 11.33 -6.02
CA PHE A 345 -16.11 10.70 -6.52
C PHE A 345 -16.16 10.73 -8.04
N ASP A 346 -15.10 11.24 -8.65
CA ASP A 346 -14.98 11.43 -10.09
C ASP A 346 -13.65 10.86 -10.58
N ASN A 347 -13.58 10.47 -11.85
CA ASN A 347 -12.39 9.85 -12.47
C ASN A 347 -11.87 8.62 -11.73
N LEU A 348 -12.75 7.79 -11.14
CA LEU A 348 -12.31 6.56 -10.48
C LEU A 348 -11.62 5.62 -11.45
N VAL A 349 -10.51 5.00 -11.02
CA VAL A 349 -9.84 3.95 -11.80
C VAL A 349 -10.68 2.69 -11.72
N VAL A 350 -11.24 2.26 -12.84
CA VAL A 350 -11.99 1.01 -12.93
C VAL A 350 -11.29 0.03 -13.88
N ARG A 351 -11.47 -1.26 -13.61
CA ARG A 351 -11.06 -2.30 -14.53
C ARG A 351 -11.96 -2.28 -15.76
N ASP A 352 -11.37 -2.24 -16.95
CA ASP A 352 -12.15 -2.20 -18.19
C ASP A 352 -12.54 -3.61 -18.65
N ASN A 353 -13.81 -3.97 -18.48
CA ASN A 353 -14.33 -5.28 -18.87
C ASN A 353 -14.41 -5.48 -20.40
N PHE A 354 -14.40 -4.41 -21.21
CA PHE A 354 -14.40 -4.53 -22.66
C PHE A 354 -13.03 -4.93 -23.22
N ILE A 355 -11.96 -4.71 -22.45
CA ILE A 355 -10.58 -5.09 -22.79
C ILE A 355 -10.17 -6.39 -22.07
N TYR A 356 -10.78 -6.67 -20.90
CA TYR A 356 -10.40 -7.76 -20.00
C TYR A 356 -10.80 -9.17 -20.43
N ASN A 357 -11.57 -9.38 -21.50
CA ASN A 357 -12.04 -10.73 -21.86
C ASN A 357 -10.96 -11.58 -22.57
N SER A 358 -9.76 -11.66 -21.98
CA SER A 358 -8.60 -12.40 -22.46
C SER A 358 -8.85 -13.91 -22.54
N SER A 359 -9.63 -14.47 -21.62
CA SER A 359 -10.00 -15.89 -21.63
C SER A 359 -10.94 -16.21 -22.81
N ALA A 360 -11.93 -15.36 -23.09
CA ALA A 360 -12.79 -15.53 -24.26
C ALA A 360 -12.03 -15.22 -25.56
N ALA A 361 -11.12 -14.24 -25.58
CA ALA A 361 -10.28 -13.96 -26.74
C ALA A 361 -9.30 -15.10 -27.05
N ASN A 362 -8.68 -15.72 -26.05
CA ASN A 362 -7.82 -16.88 -26.23
C ASN A 362 -8.61 -18.13 -26.64
N ILE A 363 -9.78 -18.37 -26.06
CA ILE A 363 -10.69 -19.45 -26.48
C ILE A 363 -11.19 -19.21 -27.90
N ASN A 364 -11.60 -17.99 -28.23
CA ASN A 364 -12.06 -17.64 -29.58
C ASN A 364 -10.93 -17.72 -30.60
N ASN A 365 -9.71 -17.27 -30.29
CA ASN A 365 -8.54 -17.38 -31.17
C ASN A 365 -8.09 -18.84 -31.36
N LEU A 366 -8.20 -19.68 -30.33
CA LEU A 366 -7.98 -21.11 -30.43
C LEU A 366 -9.04 -21.79 -31.31
N ILE A 367 -10.31 -21.45 -31.11
CA ILE A 367 -11.44 -21.97 -31.91
C ILE A 367 -11.36 -21.48 -33.36
N SER A 368 -11.02 -20.22 -33.62
CA SER A 368 -10.88 -19.68 -34.98
C SER A 368 -9.64 -20.20 -35.70
N GLY A 369 -8.53 -20.44 -34.98
CA GLY A 369 -7.35 -21.14 -35.49
C GLY A 369 -7.63 -22.61 -35.86
N ILE A 370 -8.55 -23.27 -35.15
CA ILE A 370 -9.00 -24.64 -35.45
C ILE A 370 -10.04 -24.66 -36.60
N ASN A 371 -10.90 -23.64 -36.70
CA ASN A 371 -12.01 -23.62 -37.66
C ASN A 371 -11.68 -22.91 -39.00
N ASN A 372 -10.47 -22.37 -39.17
CA ASN A 372 -10.01 -21.73 -40.42
C ASN A 372 -11.01 -20.68 -40.97
N GLN A 373 -11.77 -20.03 -40.09
CA GLN A 373 -12.68 -18.94 -40.45
C GLN A 373 -12.02 -17.61 -40.14
N SER A 374 -12.08 -16.69 -41.10
CA SER A 374 -11.61 -15.31 -40.97
C SER A 374 -12.50 -14.53 -39.99
N THR A 375 -12.27 -14.73 -38.69
CA THR A 375 -12.76 -13.82 -37.67
C THR A 375 -11.64 -12.85 -37.32
N GLU A 376 -11.94 -11.56 -37.29
CA GLU A 376 -11.00 -10.51 -36.94
C GLU A 376 -10.32 -10.87 -35.62
N PHE A 377 -8.99 -10.99 -35.63
CA PHE A 377 -8.21 -11.19 -34.41
C PHE A 377 -8.59 -10.09 -33.42
N VAL A 378 -9.15 -10.47 -32.27
CA VAL A 378 -9.38 -9.50 -31.19
C VAL A 378 -8.00 -9.07 -30.72
N SER A 379 -7.59 -7.86 -31.12
CA SER A 379 -6.34 -7.27 -30.66
C SER A 379 -6.40 -7.14 -29.14
N GLN A 380 -5.59 -7.92 -28.44
CA GLN A 380 -5.38 -7.72 -27.02
C GLN A 380 -4.73 -6.35 -26.83
N ARG A 381 -5.46 -5.42 -26.22
CA ARG A 381 -4.91 -4.14 -25.78
C ARG A 381 -4.43 -4.33 -24.35
N ASN A 382 -3.25 -3.78 -24.05
CA ASN A 382 -2.65 -3.88 -22.72
C ASN A 382 -3.34 -3.00 -21.65
N LEU A 383 -4.43 -2.32 -21.99
CA LEU A 383 -5.11 -1.35 -21.14
C LEU A 383 -6.16 -2.04 -20.26
N ASN A 384 -5.75 -2.58 -19.11
CA ASN A 384 -6.68 -3.23 -18.19
C ASN A 384 -7.52 -2.25 -17.33
N TYR A 385 -7.18 -0.96 -17.35
CA TYR A 385 -7.77 0.06 -16.47
C TYR A 385 -8.10 1.36 -17.21
N SER A 386 -9.17 2.04 -16.79
CA SER A 386 -9.63 3.30 -17.37
C SER A 386 -10.32 4.19 -16.33
N ASN A 387 -10.21 5.52 -16.48
CA ASN A 387 -11.01 6.51 -15.75
C ASN A 387 -12.20 7.03 -16.57
N SER A 388 -12.34 6.61 -17.83
CA SER A 388 -13.32 7.15 -18.79
C SER A 388 -14.39 6.14 -19.22
N MET A 389 -14.22 4.86 -18.86
CA MET A 389 -15.07 3.75 -19.30
C MET A 389 -15.27 3.67 -20.84
N SER A 390 -14.39 4.30 -21.63
CA SER A 390 -14.54 4.41 -23.09
C SER A 390 -13.63 3.49 -23.91
N GLY A 391 -12.80 2.63 -23.26
CA GLY A 391 -11.88 1.71 -23.94
C GLY A 391 -10.73 2.33 -24.72
#